data_AF-A0A949ZU35-F1
#
_entry.id   AF-A0A949ZU35-F1
#
_cell.length_a   1.000
_cell.length_b   1.000
_cell.length_c   1.000
_cell.angle_alpha   90.00
_cell.angle_beta   90.00
_cell.angle_gamma   90.00
#
_symmetry.space_group_name_H-M   'P 1'
#
loop_
_entity.id
_entity.type
_entity.pdbx_description
1 polymer ?
#
loop_
_entity_poly.entity_id
_entity_poly.type
_entity_poly.pdbx_seq_one_letter_code
_entity_poly.pdbx_strand_id
1 'polypeptide(L)'
;MSKPPETSLPGPQTRAVAVAYAEFAKSSDRLIERYQVLVTTHDDSFEVVFVPDPDPGVTVLGGRTSAGPEMHFWVSRSDYSLLKSSFAR
;
A
#
# COMPACT_ATOMS: atom_id res chain seq x y z
N MET A 1 -4.99 16.62 -28.71
CA MET A 1 -5.27 16.20 -27.32
C MET A 1 -4.27 15.12 -26.95
N SER A 2 -3.48 15.32 -25.91
CA SER A 2 -2.53 14.32 -25.41
C SER A 2 -3.29 13.22 -24.68
N LYS A 3 -2.91 11.96 -24.87
CA LYS A 3 -3.45 10.83 -24.08
C LYS A 3 -3.11 11.07 -22.60
N PRO A 4 -4.04 10.82 -21.65
CA PRO A 4 -3.71 10.90 -20.24
C PRO A 4 -2.58 9.92 -19.88
N PRO A 5 -1.79 10.21 -18.83
CA PRO A 5 -0.79 9.27 -18.36
C PRO A 5 -1.46 7.97 -17.93
N GLU A 6 -0.92 6.84 -18.38
CA GLU A 6 -1.36 5.50 -18.00
C GLU A 6 -0.34 4.88 -17.06
N THR A 7 -0.82 4.32 -15.95
CA THR A 7 -0.03 3.47 -15.06
C THR A 7 -0.48 2.03 -15.25
N SER A 8 0.44 1.13 -15.57
CA SER A 8 0.15 -0.30 -15.76
C SER A 8 0.57 -1.08 -14.52
N LEU A 9 -0.35 -1.89 -14.00
CA LEU A 9 -0.10 -2.82 -12.90
C LEU A 9 -0.45 -4.25 -13.35
N PRO A 10 0.52 -5.18 -13.40
CA PRO A 10 0.29 -6.60 -13.71
C PRO A 10 -0.81 -7.23 -12.86
N GLY A 11 -1.62 -8.11 -13.47
CA GLY A 11 -2.76 -8.77 -12.81
C GLY A 11 -2.48 -9.41 -11.44
N PRO A 12 -1.37 -10.19 -11.26
CA PRO A 12 -1.00 -10.72 -9.95
C PRO A 12 -0.79 -9.63 -8.89
N GLN A 13 -0.12 -8.54 -9.26
CA GLN A 13 0.09 -7.40 -8.36
C GLN A 13 -1.22 -6.69 -8.05
N THR A 14 -2.11 -6.52 -9.03
CA THR A 14 -3.46 -6.00 -8.82
C THR A 14 -4.25 -6.83 -7.80
N ARG A 15 -4.16 -8.17 -7.89
CA ARG A 15 -4.81 -9.06 -6.93
C ARG A 15 -4.22 -8.93 -5.52
N ALA A 16 -2.90 -8.82 -5.40
CA ALA A 16 -2.25 -8.58 -4.12
C ALA A 16 -2.68 -7.24 -3.50
N VAL A 17 -2.75 -6.17 -4.31
CA VAL A 17 -3.25 -4.85 -3.87
C VAL A 17 -4.69 -4.94 -3.38
N ALA A 18 -5.57 -5.67 -4.09
CA ALA A 18 -6.96 -5.83 -3.65
C ALA A 18 -7.08 -6.51 -2.28
N VAL A 19 -6.27 -7.55 -2.02
CA VAL A 19 -6.21 -8.23 -0.71
C VAL A 19 -5.71 -7.27 0.37
N ALA A 20 -4.61 -6.57 0.10
CA ALA A 20 -4.04 -5.62 1.05
C ALA A 20 -4.98 -4.44 1.35
N TYR A 21 -5.70 -3.95 0.34
CA TYR A 21 -6.70 -2.88 0.48
C TYR A 21 -7.87 -3.30 1.38
N ALA A 22 -8.35 -4.53 1.24
CA ALA A 22 -9.40 -5.04 2.13
C ALA A 22 -8.97 -5.04 3.60
N GLU A 23 -7.69 -5.30 3.88
CA GLU A 23 -7.14 -5.19 5.25
C GLU A 23 -6.97 -3.73 5.68
N PHE A 24 -6.40 -2.89 4.81
CA PHE A 24 -6.22 -1.44 5.03
C PHE A 24 -7.55 -0.78 5.46
N ALA A 25 -8.63 -1.10 4.74
CA ALA A 25 -9.94 -0.48 4.89
C ALA A 25 -10.69 -0.87 6.18
N LYS A 26 -10.18 -1.82 6.97
CA LYS A 26 -10.78 -2.17 8.27
C LYS A 26 -10.68 -1.04 9.30
N SER A 27 -9.78 -0.07 9.09
CA SER A 27 -9.66 1.12 9.93
C SER A 27 -10.46 2.26 9.34
N SER A 28 -11.56 2.67 10.00
CA SER A 28 -12.52 3.68 9.51
C SER A 28 -11.93 5.07 9.29
N ASP A 29 -10.81 5.39 9.94
CA ASP A 29 -10.31 6.76 10.03
C ASP A 29 -9.29 7.11 8.93
N ARG A 30 -9.04 6.20 7.97
CA ARG A 30 -8.00 6.35 6.95
C ARG A 30 -8.61 6.59 5.58
N LEU A 31 -8.18 7.68 4.94
CA LEU A 31 -8.60 8.06 3.59
C LEU A 31 -7.57 7.55 2.59
N ILE A 32 -7.93 6.59 1.75
CA ILE A 32 -7.01 5.99 0.77
C ILE A 32 -6.46 7.02 -0.21
N GLU A 33 -7.18 8.11 -0.47
CA GLU A 33 -6.74 9.20 -1.35
C GLU A 33 -5.51 9.94 -0.82
N ARG A 34 -5.18 9.76 0.46
CA ARG A 34 -4.02 10.34 1.14
C ARG A 34 -2.85 9.36 1.22
N TYR A 35 -2.85 8.32 0.39
CA TYR A 35 -1.83 7.27 0.40
C TYR A 35 -1.38 6.94 -1.02
N GLN A 36 -0.08 6.68 -1.18
CA GLN A 36 0.49 6.02 -2.34
C GLN A 36 0.64 4.53 -2.07
N VAL A 37 0.42 3.70 -3.09
CA VAL A 37 0.57 2.25 -2.99
C VAL A 37 1.81 1.81 -3.76
N LEU A 38 2.78 1.23 -3.04
CA LEU A 38 3.97 0.62 -3.62
C LEU A 38 3.82 -0.91 -3.60
N VAL A 39 4.25 -1.58 -4.66
CA VAL A 39 4.20 -3.04 -4.75
C VAL A 39 5.57 -3.59 -5.09
N THR A 40 6.10 -4.46 -4.23
CA THR A 40 7.35 -5.19 -4.45
C THR A 40 7.06 -6.68 -4.57
N THR A 41 7.65 -7.34 -5.56
CA THR A 41 7.53 -8.78 -5.75
C THR A 41 8.72 -9.47 -5.11
N HIS A 42 8.47 -10.41 -4.20
CA HIS A 42 9.44 -11.32 -3.61
C HIS A 42 9.26 -12.73 -4.21
N ASP A 43 10.11 -13.67 -3.83
CA ASP A 43 10.08 -15.04 -4.36
C ASP A 43 8.74 -15.74 -4.06
N ASP A 44 8.26 -15.65 -2.83
CA ASP A 44 7.06 -16.34 -2.32
C ASP A 44 5.87 -15.41 -2.05
N SER A 45 6.08 -14.09 -2.11
CA SER A 45 5.11 -13.10 -1.66
C SER A 45 5.15 -11.81 -2.48
N PHE A 46 4.08 -11.02 -2.37
CA PHE A 46 4.04 -9.61 -2.74
C PHE A 46 4.06 -8.80 -1.45
N GLU A 47 4.89 -7.76 -1.39
CA GLU A 47 4.80 -6.72 -0.38
C GLU A 47 4.05 -5.53 -0.96
N VAL A 48 2.93 -5.17 -0.34
CA VAL A 48 2.12 -4.01 -0.68
C VAL A 48 2.27 -2.99 0.45
N VAL A 49 2.80 -1.82 0.13
CA VAL A 49 3.04 -0.74 1.10
C VAL A 49 2.11 0.43 0.82
N PHE A 50 1.35 0.84 1.81
CA PHE A 50 0.55 2.06 1.80
C PHE A 50 1.37 3.15 2.49
N VAL A 51 1.92 4.06 1.69
CA VAL A 51 2.73 5.19 2.16
C VAL A 51 1.83 6.42 2.28
N PRO A 52 1.61 6.98 3.49
CA PRO A 52 0.78 8.16 3.65
C PRO A 52 1.46 9.38 3.03
N ASP A 53 0.66 10.28 2.48
CA ASP A 53 1.13 11.57 1.98
C ASP A 53 1.85 12.33 3.10
N PRO A 54 3.03 12.91 2.81
CA PRO A 54 3.73 13.74 3.78
C PRO A 54 2.93 15.00 4.09
N ASP A 55 3.03 15.46 5.34
CA ASP A 55 2.51 16.76 5.73
C ASP A 55 3.42 17.87 5.16
N PRO A 56 2.84 18.96 4.60
CA PRO A 56 3.63 20.05 4.04
C PRO A 56 4.62 20.62 5.07
N GLY A 57 5.91 20.62 4.73
CA GLY A 57 6.96 21.20 5.58
C GLY A 57 7.34 20.37 6.82
N VAL A 58 6.85 19.15 6.96
CA VAL A 58 7.18 18.26 8.08
C VAL A 58 8.12 17.15 7.64
N THR A 59 9.20 16.93 8.40
CA THR A 59 10.01 15.72 8.26
C THR A 59 9.25 14.55 8.88
N VAL A 60 8.86 13.59 8.05
CA VAL A 60 8.20 12.37 8.51
C VAL A 60 9.22 11.51 9.27
N LEU A 61 8.99 11.29 10.56
CA LEU A 61 9.76 10.37 11.39
C LEU A 61 8.91 9.11 11.65
N GLY A 62 9.46 7.94 11.35
CA GLY A 62 8.80 6.65 11.59
C GLY A 62 7.60 6.35 10.70
N GLY A 63 7.55 6.93 9.50
CA GLY A 63 6.52 6.64 8.50
C GLY A 63 5.10 7.06 8.89
N ARG A 64 4.92 7.98 9.84
CA ARG A 64 3.58 8.44 10.29
C ARG A 64 3.35 9.91 9.96
N THR A 65 2.18 10.21 9.40
CA THR A 65 1.73 11.58 9.08
C THR A 65 0.32 11.82 9.64
N SER A 66 -0.23 13.02 9.42
CA SER A 66 -1.62 13.34 9.75
C SER A 66 -2.64 12.42 9.04
N ALA A 67 -2.29 11.89 7.87
CA ALA A 67 -3.14 10.93 7.14
C ALA A 67 -3.16 9.54 7.78
N GLY A 68 -2.10 9.22 8.55
CA GLY A 68 -1.96 7.98 9.30
C GLY A 68 -0.56 7.38 9.17
N PRO A 69 -0.38 6.12 9.61
CA PRO A 69 0.90 5.42 9.51
C PRO A 69 1.08 4.74 8.16
N GLU A 70 2.33 4.58 7.76
CA GLU A 70 2.79 3.68 6.70
C GLU A 70 2.56 2.23 7.12
N MET A 71 2.03 1.45 6.18
CA MET A 71 1.63 0.07 6.43
C MET A 71 2.10 -0.86 5.35
N HIS A 72 2.63 -1.99 5.77
CA HIS A 72 3.12 -3.05 4.91
C HIS A 72 2.21 -4.27 5.06
N PHE A 73 1.87 -4.88 3.93
CA PHE A 73 1.10 -6.11 3.85
C PHE A 73 1.84 -7.10 2.97
N TRP A 74 2.08 -8.30 3.48
CA TRP A 74 2.69 -9.37 2.70
C TRP A 74 1.59 -10.34 2.29
N VAL A 75 1.44 -10.54 0.98
CA VAL A 75 0.42 -11.39 0.37
C VAL A 75 1.11 -12.55 -0.32
N SER A 76 0.69 -13.78 -0.01
CA SER A 76 1.22 -15.00 -0.62
C SER A 76 1.06 -15.03 -2.14
N ARG A 77 2.08 -15.48 -2.88
CA ARG A 77 1.99 -15.64 -4.34
C ARG A 77 1.25 -16.90 -4.77
N SER A 78 1.16 -17.91 -3.90
CA SER A 78 0.54 -19.20 -4.24
C SER A 78 -0.98 -19.13 -4.21
N ASP A 79 -1.54 -18.45 -3.21
CA ASP A 79 -2.98 -18.42 -2.93
C ASP A 79 -3.55 -17.02 -2.66
N TYR A 80 -2.71 -15.99 -2.62
CA TYR A 80 -3.09 -14.60 -2.31
C TYR A 80 -3.69 -14.42 -0.92
N SER A 81 -3.38 -15.30 0.03
CA SER A 81 -3.67 -15.09 1.44
C SER A 81 -2.78 -13.98 2.04
N LEU A 82 -3.31 -13.23 3.01
CA LEU A 82 -2.52 -12.28 3.79
C LEU A 82 -1.63 -13.04 4.78
N LEU A 83 -0.31 -12.89 4.64
CA LEU A 83 0.67 -13.57 5.49
C LEU A 83 0.94 -12.78 6.78
N LYS A 84 1.14 -11.46 6.66
CA LYS A 84 1.38 -10.56 7.80
C LYS A 84 1.09 -9.11 7.43
N SER A 85 0.88 -8.28 8.45
CA SER A 85 0.84 -6.82 8.34
C SER A 85 1.74 -6.17 9.40
N SER A 86 2.31 -5.02 9.08
CA SER A 86 3.09 -4.22 10.04
C SER A 86 3.03 -2.73 9.72
N PHE A 87 3.36 -1.90 10.71
CA PHE A 87 3.58 -0.47 10.52
C PHE A 87 5.07 -0.19 10.33
N ALA A 88 5.41 0.89 9.62
CA ALA A 88 6.77 1.43 9.67
C ALA A 88 7.14 1.77 11.13
N ARG A 89 8.42 1.60 11.48
CA ARG A 89 8.95 1.89 12.81
C ARG A 89 9.53 3.30 12.89
#